data_AF-A0AAD6MIJ3-F1
#
_entry.id   AF-A0AAD6MIJ3-F1
#
_cell.length_a   1.000
_cell.length_b   1.000
_cell.length_c   1.000
_cell.angle_alpha   90.00
_cell.angle_beta   90.00
_cell.angle_gamma   90.00
#
_symmetry.space_group_name_H-M   'P 1'
#
loop_
_entity.id
_entity.type
_entity.pdbx_description
1 polymer ?
#
loop_
_entity_poly.entity_id
_entity_poly.type
_entity_poly.pdbx_seq_one_letter_code
_entity_poly.pdbx_strand_id
1 'polypeptide(L)'
;AASHATNLGYQCGGWTATWQGVDGNNYTAAAVDPSTEIIYSKNPDADFVKSNNFSYAIVVVGETPYAETAGDSLNLTIAEPGPRTILNVRGNVKCVVVTVSGRPVVIEPCESIIDALVAAWLPGTEGQGVADVLFGDDGFTGKLPRKEERALDKF
;
A
#
# COMPACT_ATOMS: atom_id res chain seq x y z
N ALA A 1 -2.03 6.92 5.17
CA ALA A 1 -1.15 7.80 4.37
C ALA A 1 -0.61 7.04 3.16
N ALA A 2 -0.03 7.73 2.18
CA ALA A 2 0.50 7.21 0.90
C ALA A 2 -0.48 7.18 -0.30
N SER A 3 0.12 7.18 -1.49
CA SER A 3 -0.53 7.41 -2.79
C SER A 3 -1.65 6.43 -3.15
N HIS A 4 -1.63 5.23 -2.57
CA HIS A 4 -2.60 4.17 -2.86
C HIS A 4 -3.75 4.13 -1.85
N ALA A 5 -3.62 4.81 -0.69
CA ALA A 5 -4.59 4.70 0.41
C ALA A 5 -5.98 5.24 0.06
N THR A 6 -6.09 6.11 -0.95
CA THR A 6 -7.36 6.67 -1.42
C THR A 6 -7.47 6.63 -2.94
N ASN A 7 -6.83 5.66 -3.61
CA ASN A 7 -6.78 5.60 -5.08
C ASN A 7 -7.38 4.29 -5.59
N LEU A 8 -8.66 4.35 -6.00
CA LEU A 8 -9.43 3.20 -6.49
C LEU A 8 -8.79 2.60 -7.75
N GLY A 9 -8.29 3.44 -8.65
CA GLY A 9 -7.60 2.97 -9.84
C GLY A 9 -6.37 2.11 -9.50
N TYR A 10 -5.61 2.52 -8.49
CA TYR A 10 -4.38 1.82 -8.09
C TYR A 10 -4.65 0.50 -7.36
N GLN A 11 -5.67 0.44 -6.49
CA GLN A 11 -6.05 -0.84 -5.85
C GLN A 11 -6.59 -1.87 -6.85
N CYS A 12 -7.13 -1.44 -7.99
CA CYS A 12 -7.64 -2.34 -9.01
C CYS A 12 -6.56 -2.78 -10.02
N GLY A 13 -5.63 -1.90 -10.39
CA GLY A 13 -4.56 -2.19 -11.36
C GLY A 13 -5.02 -2.16 -12.81
N GLY A 14 -4.27 -2.84 -13.69
CA GLY A 14 -4.58 -2.95 -15.12
C GLY A 14 -5.91 -3.65 -15.39
N TRP A 15 -6.40 -3.57 -16.62
CA TRP A 15 -7.68 -4.16 -17.04
C TRP A 15 -8.92 -3.67 -16.25
N THR A 16 -8.81 -2.56 -15.54
CA THR A 16 -9.93 -1.92 -14.84
C THR A 16 -10.28 -0.59 -15.48
N ALA A 17 -11.51 -0.48 -15.99
CA ALA A 17 -12.05 0.63 -16.79
C ALA A 17 -11.32 0.88 -18.13
N THR A 18 -10.00 0.84 -18.17
CA THR A 18 -9.18 0.85 -19.37
C THR A 18 -8.20 -0.32 -19.37
N TRP A 19 -7.58 -0.56 -20.53
CA TRP A 19 -6.56 -1.59 -20.69
C TRP A 19 -5.42 -1.46 -19.67
N GLN A 20 -4.84 -0.26 -19.54
CA GLN A 20 -3.72 0.01 -18.63
C GLN A 20 -4.16 0.37 -17.20
N GLY A 21 -5.46 0.34 -16.91
CA GLY A 21 -6.01 0.84 -15.65
C GLY A 21 -6.17 2.36 -15.63
N VAL A 22 -6.42 2.93 -14.46
CA VAL A 22 -6.67 4.37 -14.27
C VAL A 22 -5.98 4.89 -13.01
N ASP A 23 -5.69 6.19 -12.97
CA ASP A 23 -5.29 6.91 -11.75
C ASP A 23 -6.51 7.69 -11.22
N GLY A 24 -6.80 7.52 -9.92
CA GLY A 24 -7.79 8.30 -9.19
C GLY A 24 -9.15 7.61 -9.06
N ASN A 25 -10.10 8.39 -8.54
CA ASN A 25 -11.42 7.91 -8.14
C ASN A 25 -12.49 8.55 -9.01
N ASN A 26 -13.32 7.74 -9.70
CA ASN A 26 -14.66 8.18 -10.11
C ASN A 26 -15.76 7.72 -9.13
N TYR A 27 -15.41 6.86 -8.15
CA TYR A 27 -16.30 6.35 -7.10
C TYR A 27 -15.43 6.00 -5.89
N THR A 28 -15.65 6.57 -4.71
CA THR A 28 -15.07 6.02 -3.47
C THR A 28 -15.92 6.34 -2.25
N ALA A 29 -16.15 5.34 -1.42
CA ALA A 29 -16.35 5.51 0.02
C ALA A 29 -15.16 4.83 0.74
N ALA A 30 -14.57 5.53 1.70
CA ALA A 30 -13.58 4.95 2.62
C ALA A 30 -14.33 4.21 3.73
N ALA A 31 -13.73 3.12 4.19
CA ALA A 31 -14.37 2.09 4.97
C ALA A 31 -13.61 1.92 6.29
N VAL A 32 -14.01 2.68 7.32
CA VAL A 32 -13.47 2.62 8.68
C VAL A 32 -14.58 3.01 9.66
N ASP A 33 -14.53 2.48 10.89
CA ASP A 33 -15.47 2.74 11.98
C ASP A 33 -15.66 4.26 12.29
N PRO A 34 -16.88 4.75 12.57
CA PRO A 34 -17.16 6.17 12.81
C PRO A 34 -16.48 6.79 14.05
N SER A 35 -16.04 5.97 15.00
CA SER A 35 -15.40 6.45 16.25
C SER A 35 -13.91 6.71 16.12
N THR A 36 -13.28 6.27 15.03
CA THR A 36 -11.86 6.49 14.77
C THR A 36 -11.67 7.79 14.00
N GLU A 37 -10.93 8.74 14.58
CA GLU A 37 -10.50 9.93 13.84
C GLU A 37 -9.43 9.54 12.81
N ILE A 38 -9.74 9.75 11.53
CA ILE A 38 -8.85 9.39 10.42
C ILE A 38 -8.30 10.66 9.81
N ILE A 39 -7.01 10.87 9.99
CA ILE A 39 -6.28 11.92 9.29
C ILE A 39 -5.59 11.29 8.08
N TYR A 40 -6.09 11.63 6.89
CA TYR A 40 -5.45 11.25 5.64
C TYR A 40 -4.46 12.31 5.20
N SER A 41 -3.22 11.89 4.94
CA SER A 41 -2.22 12.67 4.23
C SER A 41 -1.57 11.80 3.17
N LYS A 42 -1.56 12.26 1.92
CA LYS A 42 -1.02 11.49 0.78
C LYS A 42 0.48 11.24 0.98
N ASN A 43 1.29 12.27 1.21
CA ASN A 43 2.73 12.13 1.41
C ASN A 43 3.19 12.98 2.61
N PRO A 44 2.89 12.57 3.86
CA PRO A 44 3.29 13.34 5.03
C PRO A 44 4.81 13.38 5.16
N ASP A 45 5.33 14.54 5.56
CA ASP A 45 6.70 14.65 6.04
C ASP A 45 6.81 14.22 7.50
N ALA A 46 8.04 14.11 8.00
CA ALA A 46 8.29 13.70 9.37
C ALA A 46 7.69 14.67 10.41
N ASP A 47 7.65 15.96 10.13
CA ASP A 47 7.20 16.98 11.08
C ASP A 47 5.68 16.96 11.23
N PHE A 48 4.95 16.71 10.14
CA PHE A 48 3.53 16.41 10.18
C PHE A 48 3.23 15.21 11.07
N VAL A 49 3.99 14.11 10.91
CA VAL A 49 3.75 12.90 11.71
C VAL A 49 4.04 13.14 13.19
N LYS A 50 5.13 13.85 13.52
CA LYS A 50 5.49 14.19 14.91
C LYS A 50 4.48 15.10 15.59
N SER A 51 3.99 16.11 14.88
CA SER A 51 3.13 17.16 15.46
C SER A 51 1.71 16.70 15.79
N ASN A 52 1.23 15.63 15.16
CA ASN A 52 -0.16 15.16 15.30
C ASN A 52 -0.35 14.01 16.32
N ASN A 53 0.72 13.58 17.01
CA ASN A 53 0.67 12.60 18.10
C ASN A 53 -0.17 11.33 17.79
N PHE A 54 0.02 10.76 16.60
CA PHE A 54 -0.69 9.57 16.15
C PHE A 54 -0.40 8.34 17.01
N SER A 55 -1.40 7.50 17.25
CA SER A 55 -1.22 6.21 17.97
C SER A 55 -0.50 5.17 17.11
N TYR A 56 -0.88 5.10 15.83
CA TYR A 56 -0.28 4.25 14.80
C TYR A 56 -0.60 4.85 13.43
N ALA A 57 0.09 4.37 12.40
CA ALA A 57 -0.17 4.75 11.01
C ALA A 57 -0.34 3.52 10.12
N ILE A 58 -1.19 3.66 9.10
CA ILE A 58 -1.30 2.73 7.98
C ILE A 58 -0.76 3.45 6.75
N VAL A 59 0.25 2.86 6.11
CA VAL A 59 0.92 3.40 4.92
C VAL A 59 0.67 2.47 3.75
N VAL A 60 -0.11 2.94 2.76
CA VAL A 60 -0.51 2.14 1.59
C VAL A 60 0.26 2.58 0.35
N VAL A 61 1.20 1.75 -0.08
CA VAL A 61 2.13 2.01 -1.20
C VAL A 61 2.09 0.85 -2.20
N GLY A 62 2.68 1.01 -3.38
CA GLY A 62 2.53 -0.03 -4.40
C GLY A 62 3.10 0.30 -5.76
N GLU A 63 2.75 -0.57 -6.71
CA GLU A 63 2.95 -0.35 -8.14
C GLU A 63 1.77 0.48 -8.71
N THR A 64 2.05 1.34 -9.68
CA THR A 64 0.98 1.94 -10.50
C THR A 64 0.34 0.89 -11.41
N PRO A 65 -0.90 1.08 -11.87
CA PRO A 65 -1.55 0.17 -12.82
C PRO A 65 -0.71 -0.09 -14.08
N TYR A 66 -0.72 -1.34 -14.54
CA TYR A 66 -0.10 -1.77 -15.79
C TYR A 66 -0.84 -2.99 -16.37
N ALA A 67 -0.74 -3.16 -17.69
CA ALA A 67 -1.14 -4.37 -18.39
C ALA A 67 -0.10 -4.76 -19.45
N GLU A 68 0.16 -6.06 -19.56
CA GLU A 68 1.05 -6.66 -20.56
C GLU A 68 2.46 -6.06 -20.52
N THR A 69 3.05 -5.69 -21.67
CA THR A 69 4.43 -5.21 -21.79
C THR A 69 4.72 -3.96 -20.96
N ALA A 70 3.69 -3.16 -20.65
CA ALA A 70 3.87 -2.00 -19.77
C ALA A 70 4.24 -2.40 -18.32
N GLY A 71 3.95 -3.64 -17.93
CA GLY A 71 4.31 -4.20 -16.64
C GLY A 71 5.70 -4.82 -16.60
N ASP A 72 6.40 -4.95 -17.73
CA ASP A 72 7.76 -5.52 -17.76
C ASP A 72 8.70 -4.63 -16.95
N SER A 73 9.34 -5.22 -15.93
CA SER A 73 10.24 -4.50 -15.02
C SER A 73 11.40 -5.40 -14.62
N LEU A 74 12.60 -4.83 -14.66
CA LEU A 74 13.85 -5.49 -14.26
C LEU A 74 14.25 -5.17 -12.81
N ASN A 75 13.59 -4.22 -12.16
CA ASN A 75 13.93 -3.77 -10.80
C ASN A 75 12.86 -4.10 -9.76
N LEU A 76 11.62 -4.37 -10.16
CA LEU A 76 10.50 -4.76 -9.28
C LEU A 76 10.36 -3.92 -8.00
N THR A 77 10.76 -2.64 -8.01
CA THR A 77 10.70 -1.75 -6.85
C THR A 77 9.38 -1.02 -6.79
N ILE A 78 8.83 -0.83 -5.59
CA ILE A 78 7.65 0.03 -5.39
C ILE A 78 7.90 1.48 -5.86
N ALA A 79 6.86 2.15 -6.37
CA ALA A 79 7.00 3.49 -6.91
C ALA A 79 7.25 4.54 -5.82
N GLU A 80 8.11 5.53 -6.10
CA GLU A 80 8.19 6.75 -5.30
C GLU A 80 6.85 7.52 -5.41
N PRO A 81 6.39 8.19 -4.34
CA PRO A 81 7.08 8.49 -3.08
C PRO A 81 6.95 7.41 -1.99
N GLY A 82 6.67 6.15 -2.34
CA GLY A 82 6.38 5.07 -1.39
C GLY A 82 7.46 4.85 -0.33
N PRO A 83 8.71 4.50 -0.71
CA PRO A 83 9.80 4.31 0.24
C PRO A 83 10.03 5.55 1.12
N ARG A 84 10.01 6.76 0.52
CA ARG A 84 10.14 8.01 1.27
C ARG A 84 9.04 8.20 2.31
N THR A 85 7.80 7.86 1.97
CA THR A 85 6.65 7.99 2.87
C THR A 85 6.75 7.01 4.03
N ILE A 86 7.17 5.76 3.78
CA ILE A 86 7.42 4.78 4.84
C ILE A 86 8.47 5.31 5.82
N LEU A 87 9.60 5.83 5.31
CA LEU A 87 10.68 6.37 6.13
C LEU A 87 10.22 7.55 7.00
N ASN A 88 9.46 8.50 6.42
CA ASN A 88 8.95 9.66 7.13
C ASN A 88 7.97 9.28 8.26
N VAL A 89 7.11 8.29 8.02
CA VAL A 89 6.10 7.85 8.99
C VAL A 89 6.73 7.00 10.09
N ARG A 90 7.46 5.95 9.69
CA ARG A 90 7.97 4.95 10.62
C ARG A 90 8.98 5.52 11.61
N GLY A 91 9.74 6.55 11.22
CA GLY A 91 10.66 7.25 12.11
C GLY A 91 10.00 7.94 13.30
N ASN A 92 8.66 8.07 13.31
CA ASN A 92 7.94 8.89 14.28
C ASN A 92 6.75 8.18 14.95
N VAL A 93 6.17 7.16 14.30
CA VAL A 93 5.04 6.39 14.83
C VAL A 93 5.14 4.92 14.39
N LYS A 94 4.53 4.00 15.16
CA LYS A 94 4.35 2.60 14.73
C LYS A 94 3.57 2.56 13.42
N CYS A 95 4.00 1.72 12.50
CA CYS A 95 3.48 1.72 11.14
C CYS A 95 3.18 0.31 10.63
N VAL A 96 1.96 0.12 10.11
CA VAL A 96 1.61 -1.01 9.25
C VAL A 96 1.75 -0.56 7.80
N VAL A 97 2.57 -1.28 7.03
CA VAL A 97 2.71 -1.04 5.59
C VAL A 97 1.82 -2.02 4.83
N VAL A 98 0.97 -1.50 3.95
CA VAL A 98 0.15 -2.29 3.04
C VAL A 98 0.69 -2.07 1.63
N THR A 99 1.12 -3.15 0.97
CA THR A 99 1.57 -3.12 -0.43
C THR A 99 0.45 -3.53 -1.37
N VAL A 100 0.23 -2.69 -2.39
CA VAL A 100 -0.67 -2.94 -3.51
C VAL A 100 0.18 -3.22 -4.74
N SER A 101 0.22 -4.47 -5.19
CA SER A 101 1.09 -4.88 -6.30
C SER A 101 0.55 -6.10 -7.04
N GLY A 102 0.88 -6.22 -8.33
CA GLY A 102 0.49 -7.40 -9.11
C GLY A 102 1.38 -8.62 -8.86
N ARG A 103 2.46 -8.46 -8.08
CA ARG A 103 3.55 -9.42 -7.91
C ARG A 103 4.36 -9.11 -6.65
N PRO A 104 5.25 -10.03 -6.21
CA PRO A 104 6.28 -9.71 -5.21
C PRO A 104 7.13 -8.53 -5.68
N VAL A 105 7.39 -7.58 -4.78
CA VAL A 105 8.12 -6.33 -5.04
C VAL A 105 9.17 -6.08 -3.97
N VAL A 106 10.22 -5.35 -4.34
CA VAL A 106 11.28 -4.91 -3.45
C VAL A 106 10.85 -3.65 -2.72
N ILE A 107 11.00 -3.67 -1.39
CA ILE A 107 10.60 -2.58 -0.48
C ILE A 107 11.84 -1.95 0.20
N GLU A 108 13.04 -2.29 -0.27
CA GLU A 108 14.28 -1.63 0.16
C GLU A 108 14.19 -0.10 0.01
N PRO A 109 14.74 0.68 0.95
CA PRO A 109 15.51 0.26 2.13
C PRO A 109 14.66 0.00 3.39
N CYS A 110 13.34 -0.11 3.26
CA CYS A 110 12.42 -0.02 4.41
C CYS A 110 12.23 -1.34 5.17
N GLU A 111 12.68 -2.48 4.64
CA GLU A 111 12.43 -3.81 5.23
C GLU A 111 12.82 -3.92 6.70
N SER A 112 13.94 -3.29 7.10
CA SER A 112 14.48 -3.38 8.46
C SER A 112 13.71 -2.56 9.49
N ILE A 113 12.85 -1.64 9.05
CA ILE A 113 12.15 -0.69 9.94
C ILE A 113 10.65 -0.94 10.01
N ILE A 114 10.07 -1.77 9.15
CA ILE A 114 8.63 -2.03 9.10
C ILE A 114 8.19 -2.87 10.31
N ASP A 115 7.20 -2.39 11.08
CA ASP A 115 6.65 -3.14 12.22
C ASP A 115 5.75 -4.30 11.77
N ALA A 116 4.96 -4.08 10.72
CA ALA A 116 4.10 -5.07 10.08
C ALA A 116 3.93 -4.75 8.59
N LEU A 117 3.92 -5.80 7.76
CA LEU A 117 3.76 -5.72 6.31
C LEU A 117 2.59 -6.61 5.86
N VAL A 118 1.72 -6.06 5.03
CA VAL A 118 0.59 -6.77 4.41
C VAL A 118 0.71 -6.66 2.89
N ALA A 119 0.84 -7.80 2.21
CA ALA A 119 0.71 -7.88 0.76
C ALA A 119 -0.77 -8.01 0.38
N ALA A 120 -1.39 -6.90 -0.06
CA ALA A 120 -2.80 -6.84 -0.44
C ALA A 120 -3.05 -7.24 -1.91
N TRP A 121 -1.98 -7.41 -2.69
CA TRP A 121 -2.06 -7.65 -4.14
C TRP A 121 -2.79 -6.52 -4.87
N LEU A 122 -3.68 -6.86 -5.82
CA LEU A 122 -4.62 -5.93 -6.44
C LEU A 122 -6.03 -6.29 -5.93
N PRO A 123 -6.48 -5.73 -4.79
CA PRO A 123 -7.69 -6.18 -4.10
C PRO A 123 -9.01 -5.81 -4.81
N GLY A 124 -8.98 -5.03 -5.89
CA GLY A 124 -10.19 -4.61 -6.59
C GLY A 124 -10.94 -3.51 -5.84
N THR A 125 -12.26 -3.39 -6.01
CA THR A 125 -13.04 -2.22 -5.53
C THR A 125 -13.34 -2.23 -4.03
N GLU A 126 -13.41 -3.41 -3.42
CA GLU A 126 -13.89 -3.60 -2.05
C GLU A 126 -12.78 -3.45 -1.02
N GLY A 127 -12.25 -2.23 -0.88
CA GLY A 127 -11.17 -1.91 0.06
C GLY A 127 -11.49 -2.19 1.53
N GLN A 128 -12.78 -2.31 1.88
CA GLN A 128 -13.23 -2.73 3.22
C GLN A 128 -12.65 -4.09 3.61
N GLY A 129 -12.47 -5.03 2.68
CA GLY A 129 -11.87 -6.33 3.00
C GLY A 129 -10.43 -6.24 3.52
N VAL A 130 -9.69 -5.18 3.15
CA VAL A 130 -8.36 -4.91 3.73
C VAL A 130 -8.51 -4.34 5.14
N ALA A 131 -9.50 -3.48 5.38
CA ALA A 131 -9.77 -2.91 6.70
C ALA A 131 -10.24 -3.99 7.69
N ASP A 132 -11.14 -4.89 7.29
CA ASP A 132 -11.71 -5.95 8.14
C ASP A 132 -10.60 -6.78 8.82
N VAL A 133 -9.56 -7.17 8.08
CA VAL A 133 -8.44 -7.94 8.63
C VAL A 133 -7.44 -7.09 9.41
N LEU A 134 -7.26 -5.82 9.04
CA LEU A 134 -6.35 -4.91 9.75
C LEU A 134 -6.90 -4.51 11.13
N PHE A 135 -8.21 -4.34 11.25
CA PHE A 135 -8.88 -3.95 12.48
C PHE A 135 -9.39 -5.15 13.29
N GLY A 136 -9.29 -6.37 12.74
CA GLY A 136 -9.53 -7.61 13.48
C GLY A 136 -10.98 -8.07 13.49
N ASP A 137 -11.81 -7.56 12.58
CA ASP A 137 -13.15 -8.12 12.31
C ASP A 137 -13.02 -9.55 11.74
N ASP A 138 -11.94 -9.81 11.00
CA ASP A 138 -11.51 -11.13 10.55
C ASP A 138 -10.01 -11.37 10.77
N GLY A 139 -9.59 -12.64 10.76
CA GLY A 139 -8.18 -13.03 10.91
C GLY A 139 -7.43 -13.16 9.58
N PHE A 140 -6.14 -12.84 9.57
CA PHE A 140 -5.27 -13.13 8.41
C PHE A 140 -5.11 -14.65 8.20
N THR A 141 -5.54 -15.14 7.03
CA THR A 141 -5.41 -16.56 6.64
C THR A 141 -4.66 -16.76 5.32
N GLY A 142 -4.36 -15.67 4.61
CA GLY A 142 -3.65 -15.69 3.34
C GLY A 142 -2.27 -16.34 3.45
N LYS A 143 -1.88 -17.08 2.42
CA LYS A 143 -0.54 -17.64 2.24
C LYS A 143 0.00 -17.18 0.90
N LEU A 144 1.29 -16.91 0.84
CA LEU A 144 1.94 -16.49 -0.39
C LEU A 144 1.75 -17.54 -1.49
N PRO A 145 1.09 -17.20 -2.61
CA PRO A 145 0.93 -18.12 -3.74
C PRO A 145 2.18 -18.12 -4.64
N ARG A 146 3.11 -17.20 -4.40
CA ARG A 146 4.39 -17.07 -5.11
C ARG A 146 5.53 -16.94 -4.09
N LYS A 147 6.72 -17.36 -4.51
CA LYS A 147 7.93 -17.11 -3.72
C LYS A 147 8.18 -15.61 -3.64
N GLU A 148 8.34 -15.11 -2.43
CA GLU A 148 8.74 -13.73 -2.17
C GLU A 148 10.28 -13.70 -2.13
N GLU A 149 10.87 -12.86 -2.98
CA GLU A 149 12.32 -12.75 -3.10
C GLU A 149 12.80 -11.44 -2.52
N ARG A 150 13.78 -11.53 -1.62
CA ARG A 150 14.34 -10.37 -0.90
C ARG A 150 15.39 -9.60 -1.70
N ALA A 151 15.75 -10.07 -2.89
CA ALA A 151 16.81 -9.47 -3.71
C ALA A 151 16.61 -9.80 -5.19
N LEU A 152 16.93 -8.83 -6.05
CA LEU A 152 16.71 -8.90 -7.50
C LEU A 152 17.63 -9.87 -8.24
N ASP A 153 18.74 -10.25 -7.61
CA ASP A 153 19.77 -11.14 -8.17
C ASP A 153 19.34 -12.61 -8.27
N LYS A 154 18.08 -12.93 -7.92
CA LYS A 154 17.54 -14.28 -7.84
C LYS A 154 16.44 -14.59 -8.86
N PHE A 155 16.10 -13.61 -9.72
CA PHE A 155 15.17 -13.74 -10.84
C PHE A 155 15.85 -14.20 -12.14
#